data_AF-A0A6G1YSB4-F1
#
_entry.id   AF-A0A6G1YSB4-F1
#
_cell.length_a   1.000
_cell.length_b   1.000
_cell.length_c   1.000
_cell.angle_alpha   90.00
_cell.angle_beta   90.00
_cell.angle_gamma   90.00
#
_symmetry.space_group_name_H-M   'P 1'
#
loop_
_entity.id
_entity.type
_entity.pdbx_description
1 polymer ?
#
loop_
_entity_poly.entity_id
_entity_poly.type
_entity_poly.pdbx_seq_one_letter_code
_entity_poly.pdbx_strand_id
1 'polypeptide(L)'
;MWNPFNEDSGTPGFKIWRIIRIAVFVIIGLIIFWVASSQSVNLFMNVVEFGNVFTKPLYYSIVSGLILCSIAAVRVNYRHRNSITWYGIHLLVNFLKRGDDDSPSSSSSSSSSYYSKTASKRSKLPLRYPDFKMEKRSFIIWQITKVVLFAPLFTNLIFGISAVFLLEGHDLGLGLLPNIFLVPFTNIPSDGNFAQQHVIPLIPVLTLIIPSLLSAIGIRIFLYIGVAGGISIASKYMVDTSESKPKLLSYISTMEQILGVTLLWTCFTMFFSFNINYNTKYAILGTLIMGAFFIAYGFLDNRRSKIIVTPDRKQIYTRLFTILVITIVTGSLMAINNTIADAKKIEWGGPYIAQEIAVNRYIAELDKVQTVNYSL
;
A
#
# COMPACT_ATOMS: atom_id res chain seq x y z
N MET A 1 52.04 -36.60 -39.34
CA MET A 1 50.64 -36.15 -39.32
C MET A 1 50.54 -34.96 -38.39
N TRP A 2 50.27 -33.79 -38.95
CA TRP A 2 50.09 -32.52 -38.25
C TRP A 2 48.74 -32.49 -37.53
N ASN A 3 48.71 -32.04 -36.27
CA ASN A 3 47.49 -31.81 -35.50
C ASN A 3 47.26 -30.28 -35.44
N PRO A 4 46.25 -29.71 -36.13
CA PRO A 4 46.13 -28.26 -36.29
C PRO A 4 45.33 -27.57 -35.17
N PHE A 5 45.13 -28.19 -34.01
CA PHE A 5 44.43 -27.57 -32.89
C PHE A 5 45.35 -27.43 -31.67
N ASN A 6 46.33 -26.54 -31.82
CA ASN A 6 47.01 -25.94 -30.68
C ASN A 6 47.09 -24.43 -30.90
N GLU A 7 45.92 -23.79 -31.03
CA GLU A 7 45.78 -22.36 -30.81
C GLU A 7 45.38 -22.13 -29.36
N ASP A 8 46.39 -22.12 -28.49
CA ASP A 8 46.36 -21.36 -27.24
C ASP A 8 46.23 -19.87 -27.59
N SER A 9 45.02 -19.43 -27.97
CA SER A 9 44.65 -18.02 -27.93
C SER A 9 43.66 -17.84 -26.78
N GLY A 10 44.21 -17.45 -25.63
CA GLY A 10 43.42 -17.10 -24.45
C GLY A 10 42.37 -16.06 -24.81
N THR A 11 41.11 -16.47 -24.83
CA THR A 11 39.98 -15.62 -25.14
C THR A 11 39.87 -14.51 -24.09
N PRO A 12 40.00 -13.22 -24.45
CA PRO A 12 39.99 -12.11 -23.50
C PRO A 12 38.58 -11.77 -22.97
N GLY A 13 37.55 -12.54 -23.33
CA GLY A 13 36.15 -12.28 -22.96
C GLY A 13 35.89 -12.30 -21.45
N PHE A 14 36.56 -13.18 -20.71
CA PHE A 14 36.30 -13.35 -19.27
C PHE A 14 36.90 -12.21 -18.40
N LYS A 15 37.98 -11.56 -18.86
CA LYS A 15 38.59 -10.41 -18.16
C LYS A 15 37.84 -9.11 -18.45
N ILE A 16 37.34 -8.91 -19.67
CA ILE A 16 36.61 -7.71 -20.07
C ILE A 16 35.37 -7.50 -19.19
N TRP A 17 34.60 -8.55 -18.91
CA TRP A 17 33.36 -8.40 -18.17
C TRP A 17 33.56 -8.03 -16.69
N ARG A 18 34.62 -8.55 -16.05
CA ARG A 18 35.02 -8.14 -14.70
C ARG A 18 35.49 -6.68 -14.65
N ILE A 19 36.22 -6.22 -15.68
CA ILE A 19 36.67 -4.83 -15.80
C ILE A 19 35.47 -3.90 -16.01
N ILE A 20 34.53 -4.26 -16.90
CA ILE A 20 33.29 -3.51 -17.13
C ILE A 20 32.49 -3.40 -15.83
N ARG A 21 32.32 -4.49 -15.08
CA ARG A 21 31.60 -4.47 -13.79
C ARG A 21 32.24 -3.50 -12.79
N ILE A 22 33.56 -3.54 -12.63
CA ILE A 22 34.28 -2.64 -11.72
C ILE A 22 34.14 -1.18 -12.21
N ALA A 23 34.31 -0.94 -13.52
CA ALA A 23 34.15 0.39 -14.10
C ALA A 23 32.75 0.96 -13.85
N VAL A 24 31.69 0.15 -14.00
CA VAL A 24 30.31 0.55 -13.69
C VAL A 24 30.16 0.93 -12.21
N PHE A 25 30.68 0.12 -11.28
CA PHE A 25 30.61 0.47 -9.85
C PHE A 25 31.38 1.75 -9.52
N VAL A 26 32.54 1.97 -10.13
CA VAL A 26 33.33 3.20 -9.95
C VAL A 26 32.58 4.42 -10.51
N ILE A 27 31.99 4.31 -11.71
CA ILE A 27 31.20 5.39 -12.31
C ILE A 27 29.99 5.72 -11.43
N ILE A 28 29.25 4.72 -10.96
CA ILE A 28 28.11 4.93 -10.05
C ILE A 28 28.57 5.62 -8.76
N GLY A 29 29.70 5.18 -8.18
CA GLY A 29 30.28 5.78 -6.99
C GLY A 29 30.64 7.26 -7.20
N LEU A 30 31.26 7.60 -8.34
CA LEU A 30 31.60 8.98 -8.70
C LEU A 30 30.34 9.84 -8.88
N ILE A 31 29.30 9.33 -9.53
CA ILE A 31 28.03 10.04 -9.70
C ILE A 31 27.39 10.33 -8.33
N ILE A 32 27.32 9.32 -7.45
CA ILE A 32 26.75 9.49 -6.10
C ILE A 32 27.55 10.53 -5.32
N PHE A 33 28.89 10.45 -5.36
CA PHE A 33 29.76 11.40 -4.68
C PHE A 33 29.57 12.83 -5.20
N TRP A 34 29.50 13.00 -6.52
CA TRP A 34 29.28 14.31 -7.14
C TRP A 34 27.93 14.91 -6.74
N VAL A 35 26.85 14.12 -6.81
CA VAL A 35 25.51 14.55 -6.40
C VAL A 35 25.49 14.89 -4.91
N ALA A 36 26.02 14.02 -4.05
CA ALA A 36 26.04 14.24 -2.60
C ALA A 36 26.83 15.49 -2.23
N SER A 37 27.98 15.72 -2.86
CA SER A 37 28.83 16.90 -2.60
C SER A 37 28.11 18.19 -3.03
N SER A 38 27.55 18.22 -4.24
CA SER A 38 26.80 19.36 -4.75
C SER A 38 25.60 19.72 -3.86
N GLN A 39 24.81 18.71 -3.46
CA GLN A 39 23.67 18.91 -2.57
C GLN A 39 24.08 19.34 -1.16
N SER A 40 25.21 18.84 -0.64
CA SER A 40 25.72 19.21 0.68
C SER A 40 26.15 20.67 0.74
N VAL A 41 26.82 21.17 -0.31
CA VAL A 41 27.19 22.59 -0.42
C VAL A 41 25.94 23.46 -0.49
N ASN A 42 24.96 23.09 -1.31
CA ASN A 42 23.70 23.83 -1.40
C ASN A 42 22.97 23.87 -0.05
N LEU A 43 22.90 22.75 0.66
CA LEU A 43 22.32 22.69 2.00
C LEU A 43 23.08 23.61 2.96
N PHE A 44 24.40 23.54 2.97
CA PHE A 44 25.23 24.37 3.85
C PHE A 44 25.04 25.86 3.58
N MET A 45 25.09 26.29 2.31
CA MET A 45 24.87 27.68 1.92
C MET A 45 23.49 28.19 2.38
N ASN A 46 22.43 27.40 2.15
CA ASN A 46 21.09 27.77 2.59
C ASN A 46 20.94 27.83 4.12
N VAL A 47 21.61 26.93 4.86
CA VAL A 47 21.60 26.98 6.34
C VAL A 47 22.29 28.25 6.84
N VAL A 48 23.42 28.64 6.24
CA VAL A 48 24.17 29.84 6.65
C VAL A 48 23.40 31.11 6.28
N GLU A 49 22.82 31.18 5.09
CA GLU A 49 22.15 32.38 4.60
C GLU A 49 20.75 32.59 5.21
N PHE A 50 19.94 31.53 5.33
CA PHE A 50 18.53 31.64 5.70
C PHE A 50 18.21 31.13 7.11
N GLY A 51 19.15 30.46 7.78
CA GLY A 51 19.02 29.98 9.15
C GLY A 51 17.69 29.28 9.42
N ASN A 52 16.91 29.82 10.38
CA ASN A 52 15.64 29.26 10.81
C ASN A 52 14.56 29.18 9.73
N VAL A 53 14.61 30.04 8.71
CA VAL A 53 13.63 30.01 7.61
C VAL A 53 13.83 28.75 6.75
N PHE A 54 15.07 28.30 6.61
CA PHE A 54 15.41 27.08 5.88
C PHE A 54 15.37 25.82 6.76
N THR A 55 15.84 25.90 8.01
CA THR A 55 15.94 24.71 8.88
C THR A 55 14.60 24.24 9.42
N LYS A 56 13.61 25.12 9.66
CA LYS A 56 12.29 24.72 10.16
C LYS A 56 11.53 23.80 9.20
N PRO A 57 11.34 24.14 7.90
CA PRO A 57 10.70 23.23 6.96
C PRO A 57 11.45 21.89 6.80
N LEU A 58 12.78 21.91 6.83
CA LEU A 58 13.59 20.69 6.82
C LEU A 58 13.33 19.82 8.05
N TYR A 59 13.32 20.42 9.24
CA TYR A 59 13.02 19.72 10.50
C TYR A 59 11.64 19.04 10.43
N TYR A 60 10.59 19.78 10.07
CA TYR A 60 9.24 19.21 9.94
C TYR A 60 9.16 18.11 8.88
N SER A 61 9.87 18.28 7.76
CA SER A 61 9.93 17.27 6.69
C SER A 61 10.62 15.98 7.16
N ILE A 62 11.72 16.09 7.92
CA ILE A 62 12.43 14.94 8.49
C ILE A 62 11.54 14.22 9.51
N VAL A 63 10.92 14.95 10.44
CA VAL A 63 10.01 14.37 11.44
C VAL A 63 8.86 13.63 10.75
N SER A 64 8.23 14.28 9.78
CA SER A 64 7.17 13.70 8.94
C SER A 64 7.62 12.42 8.24
N GLY A 65 8.76 12.48 7.54
CA GLY A 65 9.32 11.35 6.81
C GLY A 65 9.62 10.16 7.72
N LEU A 66 10.19 10.41 8.89
CA LEU A 66 10.47 9.36 9.88
C LEU A 66 9.19 8.72 10.43
N ILE A 67 8.19 9.52 10.82
CA ILE A 67 6.93 9.02 11.37
C ILE A 67 6.17 8.21 10.31
N LEU A 68 5.91 8.80 9.14
CA LEU A 68 5.10 8.17 8.09
C LEU A 68 5.82 6.94 7.50
N CYS A 69 7.14 7.01 7.28
CA CYS A 69 7.91 5.85 6.84
C CYS A 69 7.92 4.75 7.90
N SER A 70 7.99 5.08 9.18
CA SER A 70 7.90 4.08 10.25
C SER A 70 6.56 3.35 10.21
N ILE A 71 5.46 4.08 10.03
CA ILE A 71 4.11 3.50 9.91
C ILE A 71 4.02 2.59 8.67
N ALA A 72 4.51 3.06 7.52
CA ALA A 72 4.40 2.36 6.24
C ALA A 72 5.33 1.14 6.13
N ALA A 73 6.58 1.27 6.56
CA ALA A 73 7.67 0.39 6.20
C ALA A 73 8.14 -0.54 7.33
N VAL A 74 7.84 -0.25 8.60
CA VAL A 74 8.28 -1.12 9.71
C VAL A 74 7.40 -2.36 9.82
N ARG A 75 8.03 -3.54 9.83
CA ARG A 75 7.35 -4.82 10.03
C ARG A 75 7.75 -5.46 11.35
N VAL A 76 6.77 -5.76 12.19
CA VAL A 76 6.95 -6.40 13.51
C VAL A 76 6.82 -7.94 13.45
N ASN A 77 6.60 -8.54 12.28
CA ASN A 77 6.41 -9.99 12.14
C ASN A 77 7.74 -10.77 12.22
N TYR A 78 8.17 -11.04 13.45
CA TYR A 78 9.40 -11.79 13.78
C TYR A 78 9.37 -13.27 13.36
N ARG A 79 8.20 -13.84 13.07
CA ARG A 79 8.06 -15.27 12.74
C ARG A 79 8.48 -15.58 11.31
N HIS A 80 8.11 -14.72 10.37
CA HIS A 80 8.40 -14.93 8.95
C HIS A 80 9.78 -14.34 8.58
N ARG A 81 10.06 -13.07 8.91
CA ARG A 81 11.36 -12.39 8.60
C ARG A 81 11.74 -12.36 7.11
N ASN A 82 10.77 -12.51 6.23
CA ASN A 82 10.96 -12.38 4.79
C ASN A 82 11.01 -10.88 4.45
N SER A 83 11.96 -10.48 3.61
CA SER A 83 12.07 -9.12 3.10
C SER A 83 12.06 -9.15 1.58
N ILE A 84 11.13 -8.38 0.99
CA ILE A 84 11.01 -8.23 -0.47
C ILE A 84 12.33 -7.74 -1.08
N THR A 85 12.93 -6.70 -0.49
CA THR A 85 14.17 -6.10 -1.00
C THR A 85 15.32 -7.11 -1.06
N TRP A 86 15.61 -7.79 0.05
CA TRP A 86 16.67 -8.79 0.12
C TRP A 86 16.39 -10.03 -0.73
N TYR A 87 15.13 -10.43 -0.85
CA TYR A 87 14.76 -11.49 -1.79
C TYR A 87 15.02 -11.08 -3.24
N GLY A 88 14.68 -9.84 -3.62
CA GLY A 88 14.97 -9.28 -4.94
C GLY A 88 16.48 -9.18 -5.21
N ILE A 89 17.26 -8.70 -4.24
CA ILE A 89 18.73 -8.68 -4.32
C ILE A 89 19.28 -10.10 -4.51
N HIS A 90 18.77 -11.08 -3.75
CA HIS A 90 19.20 -12.47 -3.88
C HIS A 90 18.89 -13.04 -5.28
N LEU A 91 17.71 -12.74 -5.84
CA LEU A 91 17.39 -13.13 -7.22
C LEU A 91 18.32 -12.45 -8.23
N LEU A 92 18.57 -11.16 -8.08
CA LEU A 92 19.44 -10.38 -8.99
C LEU A 92 20.88 -10.90 -8.95
N VAL A 93 21.44 -11.13 -7.75
CA VAL A 93 22.79 -11.68 -7.60
C VAL A 93 22.90 -13.07 -8.24
N ASN A 94 21.91 -13.93 -8.04
CA ASN A 94 21.91 -15.27 -8.64
C ASN A 94 21.75 -15.22 -10.16
N PHE A 95 20.95 -14.28 -10.67
CA PHE A 95 20.82 -14.04 -12.11
C PHE A 95 22.16 -13.60 -12.71
N LEU A 96 22.86 -12.65 -12.06
CA LEU A 96 24.16 -12.16 -12.50
C LEU A 96 25.26 -13.22 -12.45
N LYS A 97 25.24 -14.13 -11.47
CA LYS A 97 26.21 -15.24 -11.37
C LYS A 97 26.01 -16.31 -12.44
N ARG A 98 24.77 -16.51 -12.88
CA ARG A 98 24.42 -17.56 -13.84
C ARG A 98 24.98 -17.31 -15.25
N GLY A 99 25.33 -16.07 -15.58
CA GLY A 99 26.02 -15.74 -16.83
C GLY A 99 27.52 -16.07 -16.85
N ASP A 100 28.15 -16.35 -15.69
CA ASP A 100 29.57 -16.74 -15.62
C ASP A 100 29.78 -18.26 -15.68
N ASP A 101 28.76 -19.06 -15.32
CA ASP A 101 28.87 -20.51 -15.05
C ASP A 101 28.39 -21.43 -16.21
N ASP A 102 28.24 -20.92 -17.44
CA ASP A 102 27.92 -21.75 -18.63
C ASP A 102 29.15 -22.53 -19.16
N SER A 103 29.99 -23.04 -18.25
CA SER A 103 31.02 -24.05 -18.53
C SER A 103 30.66 -25.31 -17.74
N PRO A 104 30.48 -26.48 -18.39
CA PRO A 104 30.15 -27.71 -17.68
C PRO A 104 31.42 -28.27 -17.03
N SER A 105 31.78 -27.78 -15.85
CA SER A 105 32.70 -28.52 -14.99
C SER A 105 32.46 -28.25 -13.51
N SER A 106 32.29 -29.37 -12.82
CA SER A 106 32.42 -29.55 -11.39
C SER A 106 33.50 -28.67 -10.76
N SER A 107 33.12 -27.82 -9.81
CA SER A 107 33.57 -27.96 -8.41
C SER A 107 33.15 -26.76 -7.57
N SER A 108 32.69 -27.09 -6.38
CA SER A 108 32.54 -26.25 -5.20
C SER A 108 33.47 -25.02 -5.15
N SER A 109 32.88 -23.83 -5.24
CA SER A 109 33.46 -22.64 -4.63
C SER A 109 32.43 -21.97 -3.72
N SER A 110 32.64 -22.21 -2.43
CA SER A 110 31.95 -21.69 -1.27
C SER A 110 31.99 -20.16 -1.24
N SER A 111 31.01 -19.50 -1.86
CA SER A 111 30.72 -18.11 -1.51
C SER A 111 29.84 -18.10 -0.27
N SER A 112 30.46 -17.72 0.85
CA SER A 112 29.89 -17.55 2.18
C SER A 112 28.51 -16.87 2.15
N SER A 113 27.45 -17.68 2.15
CA SER A 113 26.08 -17.23 2.34
C SER A 113 25.72 -17.35 3.82
N TYR A 114 25.74 -16.22 4.53
CA TYR A 114 25.29 -16.08 5.92
C TYR A 114 23.74 -16.11 6.05
N TYR A 115 23.04 -16.82 5.16
CA TYR A 115 21.59 -16.93 5.18
C TYR A 115 21.14 -18.39 5.05
N SER A 116 20.56 -18.90 6.16
CA SER A 116 19.90 -20.20 6.34
C SER A 116 20.77 -21.46 6.20
N LYS A 117 21.13 -22.06 7.33
CA LYS A 117 21.87 -23.33 7.44
C LYS A 117 20.97 -24.58 7.47
N THR A 118 19.75 -24.48 6.94
CA THR A 118 18.78 -25.60 6.89
C THR A 118 18.02 -25.57 5.58
N ALA A 119 18.72 -25.81 4.47
CA ALA A 119 18.09 -26.21 3.22
C ALA A 119 18.92 -27.36 2.68
N SER A 120 18.28 -28.54 2.63
CA SER A 120 18.86 -29.77 2.12
C SER A 120 19.50 -29.54 0.75
N LYS A 121 20.68 -30.16 0.59
CA LYS A 121 21.43 -30.36 -0.64
C LYS A 121 20.52 -30.88 -1.78
N ARG A 122 19.86 -29.99 -2.54
CA ARG A 122 19.15 -30.32 -3.79
C ARG A 122 19.04 -29.09 -4.71
N SER A 123 19.97 -29.03 -5.67
CA SER A 123 19.86 -28.45 -7.02
C SER A 123 19.06 -27.14 -7.27
N LYS A 124 19.79 -26.08 -7.63
CA LYS A 124 19.61 -25.22 -8.83
C LYS A 124 18.21 -24.64 -9.20
N LEU A 125 17.27 -24.46 -8.27
CA LEU A 125 15.99 -23.75 -8.54
C LEU A 125 15.84 -22.50 -7.67
N PRO A 126 15.12 -21.45 -8.13
CA PRO A 126 14.92 -20.23 -7.36
C PRO A 126 14.17 -20.54 -6.06
N LEU A 127 14.69 -20.05 -4.93
CA LEU A 127 14.07 -20.22 -3.62
C LEU A 127 12.65 -19.60 -3.61
N ARG A 128 11.66 -20.32 -3.09
CA ARG A 128 10.30 -19.77 -2.90
C ARG A 128 10.35 -18.58 -1.92
N TYR A 129 9.68 -17.48 -2.24
CA TYR A 129 9.68 -16.28 -1.37
C TYR A 129 9.22 -16.54 0.08
N PRO A 130 8.17 -17.35 0.35
CA PRO A 130 7.75 -17.68 1.72
C PRO A 130 8.84 -18.38 2.55
N ASP A 131 9.76 -19.07 1.91
CA ASP A 131 10.83 -19.84 2.57
C ASP A 131 12.09 -18.98 2.81
N PHE A 132 12.20 -17.82 2.15
CA PHE A 132 13.28 -16.87 2.35
C PHE A 132 13.19 -16.18 3.73
N LYS A 133 14.14 -16.46 4.62
CA LYS A 133 14.18 -15.90 5.97
C LYS A 133 15.52 -15.25 6.27
N MET A 134 15.47 -14.02 6.75
CA MET A 134 16.63 -13.33 7.29
C MET A 134 16.94 -13.78 8.72
N GLU A 135 18.20 -13.62 9.12
CA GLU A 135 18.60 -13.70 10.53
C GLU A 135 17.89 -12.61 11.35
N LYS A 136 17.61 -12.89 12.64
CA LYS A 136 16.88 -11.97 13.54
C LYS A 136 17.58 -10.62 13.67
N ARG A 137 18.89 -10.59 13.91
CA ARG A 137 19.67 -9.36 14.09
C ARG A 137 19.68 -8.52 12.82
N SER A 138 20.02 -9.14 11.69
CA SER A 138 20.01 -8.50 10.37
C SER A 138 18.62 -7.98 9.99
N PHE A 139 17.56 -8.67 10.39
CA PHE A 139 16.19 -8.22 10.16
C PHE A 139 15.84 -6.94 10.95
N ILE A 140 16.27 -6.85 12.21
CA ILE A 140 16.05 -5.66 13.07
C ILE A 140 16.83 -4.47 12.52
N ILE A 141 18.12 -4.66 12.26
CA ILE A 141 18.98 -3.63 11.65
C ILE A 141 18.36 -3.17 10.33
N TRP A 142 17.91 -4.11 9.50
CA TRP A 142 17.23 -3.81 8.26
C TRP A 142 15.93 -3.01 8.44
N GLN A 143 15.12 -3.23 9.48
CA GLN A 143 13.95 -2.39 9.72
C GLN A 143 14.35 -0.94 10.00
N ILE A 144 15.39 -0.72 10.80
CA ILE A 144 15.89 0.62 11.13
C ILE A 144 16.47 1.28 9.87
N THR A 145 17.37 0.60 9.17
CA THR A 145 18.00 1.11 7.93
C THR A 145 16.94 1.46 6.89
N LYS A 146 15.89 0.63 6.76
CA LYS A 146 14.78 0.88 5.84
C LYS A 146 14.06 2.19 6.16
N VAL A 147 13.77 2.47 7.43
CA VAL A 147 13.12 3.74 7.82
C VAL A 147 14.00 4.92 7.45
N VAL A 148 15.29 4.89 7.80
CA VAL A 148 16.21 6.00 7.50
C VAL A 148 16.38 6.20 5.99
N LEU A 149 16.52 5.11 5.23
CA LEU A 149 16.75 5.16 3.79
C LEU A 149 15.51 5.65 3.02
N PHE A 150 14.31 5.25 3.45
CA PHE A 150 13.07 5.59 2.74
C PHE A 150 12.31 6.78 3.34
N ALA A 151 12.71 7.30 4.51
CA ALA A 151 12.09 8.48 5.12
C ALA A 151 11.94 9.68 4.16
N PRO A 152 12.93 10.00 3.29
CA PRO A 152 12.78 11.07 2.31
C PRO A 152 11.59 10.89 1.35
N LEU A 153 11.14 9.67 1.08
CA LEU A 153 9.99 9.41 0.20
C LEU A 153 8.63 9.71 0.87
N PHE A 154 8.63 9.88 2.19
CA PHE A 154 7.43 10.13 2.98
C PHE A 154 7.38 11.55 3.54
N THR A 155 8.23 12.45 3.05
CA THR A 155 8.25 13.84 3.53
C THR A 155 6.94 14.54 3.16
N ASN A 156 6.19 14.95 4.17
CA ASN A 156 5.02 15.80 4.02
C ASN A 156 5.11 16.93 5.04
N LEU A 157 5.34 18.15 4.55
CA LEU A 157 5.57 19.32 5.39
C LEU A 157 4.39 19.64 6.30
N ILE A 158 3.17 19.61 5.76
CA ILE A 158 1.92 19.93 6.47
C ILE A 158 1.70 18.94 7.63
N PHE A 159 1.88 17.64 7.35
CA PHE A 159 1.82 16.61 8.38
C PHE A 159 2.90 16.80 9.43
N GLY A 160 4.13 17.14 9.02
CA GLY A 160 5.25 17.36 9.93
C GLY A 160 5.02 18.51 10.92
N ILE A 161 4.52 19.64 10.42
CA ILE A 161 4.12 20.79 11.24
C ILE A 161 3.05 20.35 12.25
N SER A 162 2.02 19.66 11.76
CA SER A 162 0.87 19.26 12.58
C SER A 162 1.23 18.20 13.62
N ALA A 163 2.14 17.28 13.28
CA ALA A 163 2.65 16.28 14.20
C ALA A 163 3.47 16.92 15.33
N VAL A 164 4.34 17.88 15.01
CA VAL A 164 5.09 18.61 16.04
C VAL A 164 4.15 19.44 16.92
N PHE A 165 3.16 20.12 16.32
CA PHE A 165 2.14 20.86 17.05
C PHE A 165 1.39 19.98 18.08
N LEU A 166 1.04 18.75 17.70
CA LEU A 166 0.44 17.75 18.60
C LEU A 166 1.41 17.27 19.69
N LEU A 167 2.69 17.06 19.35
CA LEU A 167 3.73 16.63 20.30
C LEU A 167 4.02 17.70 21.36
N GLU A 168 3.78 18.97 21.03
CA GLU A 168 3.84 20.10 21.97
C GLU A 168 2.62 20.18 22.91
N GLY A 169 1.64 19.29 22.76
CA GLY A 169 0.48 19.17 23.64
C GLY A 169 -0.75 19.98 23.21
N HIS A 170 -0.74 20.57 22.01
CA HIS A 170 -1.92 21.23 21.47
C HIS A 170 -2.95 20.22 20.95
N ASP A 171 -4.24 20.59 21.00
CA ASP A 171 -5.33 19.75 20.49
C ASP A 171 -5.74 20.17 19.08
N LEU A 172 -5.90 19.18 18.19
CA LEU A 172 -6.45 19.36 16.84
C LEU A 172 -7.87 18.77 16.70
N GLY A 173 -8.46 18.30 17.81
CA GLY A 173 -9.77 17.64 17.84
C GLY A 173 -9.70 16.12 17.75
N LEU A 174 -8.55 15.49 18.06
CA LEU A 174 -8.37 14.03 17.93
C LEU A 174 -9.38 13.22 18.75
N GLY A 175 -9.83 13.76 19.89
CA GLY A 175 -10.82 13.11 20.76
C GLY A 175 -12.19 12.91 20.10
N LEU A 176 -12.53 13.73 19.09
CA LEU A 176 -13.81 13.66 18.39
C LEU A 176 -13.78 12.68 17.19
N LEU A 177 -12.60 12.16 16.82
CA LEU A 177 -12.42 11.31 15.63
C LEU A 177 -13.36 10.08 15.59
N PRO A 178 -13.67 9.39 16.70
CA PRO A 178 -14.60 8.27 16.68
C PRO A 178 -15.99 8.62 16.14
N ASN A 179 -16.44 9.88 16.28
CA ASN A 179 -17.76 10.31 15.82
C ASN A 179 -17.92 10.18 14.31
N ILE A 180 -16.82 10.26 13.55
CA ILE A 180 -16.83 10.11 12.08
C ILE A 180 -17.39 8.76 11.65
N PHE A 181 -17.11 7.70 12.40
CA PHE A 181 -17.60 6.36 12.06
C PHE A 181 -19.12 6.22 12.22
N LEU A 182 -19.75 7.12 12.98
CA LEU A 182 -21.19 7.13 13.18
C LEU A 182 -21.92 7.94 12.10
N VAL A 183 -21.26 8.96 11.52
CA VAL A 183 -21.87 9.91 10.56
C VAL A 183 -22.66 9.21 9.43
N PRO A 184 -22.15 8.15 8.75
CA PRO A 184 -22.90 7.51 7.68
C PRO A 184 -24.17 6.79 8.17
N PHE A 185 -24.23 6.39 9.44
CA PHE A 185 -25.28 5.51 9.98
C PHE A 185 -26.33 6.25 10.80
N THR A 186 -26.09 7.51 11.15
CA THR A 186 -27.03 8.34 11.93
C THR A 186 -27.88 9.22 11.04
N ASN A 187 -29.14 9.43 11.43
CA ASN A 187 -29.96 10.48 10.83
C ASN A 187 -29.51 11.82 11.41
N ILE A 188 -28.98 12.70 10.57
CA ILE A 188 -28.44 14.00 10.99
C ILE A 188 -29.55 15.04 10.90
N PRO A 189 -29.84 15.80 11.97
CA PRO A 189 -30.78 16.91 11.94
C PRO A 189 -30.37 17.99 10.91
N SER A 190 -31.35 18.65 10.30
CA SER A 190 -31.14 19.69 9.28
C SER A 190 -30.74 21.06 9.85
N ASP A 191 -30.71 21.21 11.17
CA ASP A 191 -30.45 22.46 11.90
C ASP A 191 -28.96 22.87 11.95
N GLY A 192 -28.05 22.02 11.47
CA GLY A 192 -26.61 22.29 11.41
C GLY A 192 -25.87 22.16 12.76
N ASN A 193 -26.58 21.99 13.87
CA ASN A 193 -26.00 21.87 15.21
C ASN A 193 -25.05 20.66 15.30
N PHE A 194 -25.44 19.54 14.68
CA PHE A 194 -24.62 18.34 14.64
C PHE A 194 -23.25 18.58 13.98
N ALA A 195 -23.22 19.35 12.89
CA ALA A 195 -21.97 19.67 12.19
C ALA A 195 -21.08 20.57 13.05
N GLN A 196 -21.66 21.58 13.71
CA GLN A 196 -20.92 22.49 14.58
C GLN A 196 -20.28 21.80 15.78
N GLN A 197 -20.97 20.82 16.37
CA GLN A 197 -20.49 20.12 17.56
C GLN A 197 -19.54 18.96 17.23
N HIS A 198 -19.73 18.29 16.10
CA HIS A 198 -19.04 17.02 15.82
C HIS A 198 -18.17 17.00 14.58
N VAL A 199 -18.36 17.88 13.60
CA VAL A 199 -17.65 17.81 12.29
C VAL A 199 -16.68 18.97 12.12
N ILE A 200 -17.12 20.21 12.37
CA ILE A 200 -16.29 21.40 12.22
C ILE A 200 -15.01 21.35 13.08
N PRO A 201 -15.08 20.93 14.37
CA PRO A 201 -13.88 20.83 15.20
C PRO A 201 -12.87 19.77 14.70
N LEU A 202 -13.31 18.83 13.84
CA LEU A 202 -12.46 17.77 13.28
C LEU A 202 -11.75 18.15 11.99
N ILE A 203 -12.12 19.27 11.36
CA ILE A 203 -11.54 19.71 10.07
C ILE A 203 -10.00 19.74 10.12
N PRO A 204 -9.34 20.28 11.18
CA PRO A 204 -7.87 20.29 11.24
C PRO A 204 -7.27 18.88 11.20
N VAL A 205 -7.78 17.94 12.00
CA VAL A 205 -7.29 16.54 12.00
C VAL A 205 -7.56 15.87 10.65
N LEU A 206 -8.77 16.05 10.10
CA LEU A 206 -9.19 15.40 8.86
C LEU A 206 -8.43 15.87 7.62
N THR A 207 -7.88 17.08 7.67
CA THR A 207 -7.13 17.66 6.54
C THR A 207 -5.63 17.52 6.72
N LEU A 208 -5.11 17.73 7.94
CA LEU A 208 -3.68 17.84 8.19
C LEU A 208 -3.01 16.52 8.58
N ILE A 209 -3.74 15.62 9.24
CA ILE A 209 -3.20 14.40 9.85
C ILE A 209 -3.70 13.14 9.13
N ILE A 210 -5.02 12.98 9.03
CA ILE A 210 -5.65 11.74 8.56
C ILE A 210 -5.23 11.34 7.15
N PRO A 211 -5.17 12.23 6.13
CA PRO A 211 -4.83 11.82 4.77
C PRO A 211 -3.44 11.19 4.67
N SER A 212 -2.45 11.78 5.34
CA SER A 212 -1.08 11.28 5.37
C SER A 212 -0.97 9.95 6.12
N LEU A 213 -1.70 9.79 7.23
CA LEU A 213 -1.77 8.52 7.96
C LEU A 213 -2.43 7.40 7.14
N LEU A 214 -3.58 7.68 6.53
CA LEU A 214 -4.27 6.74 5.64
C LEU A 214 -3.38 6.35 4.47
N SER A 215 -2.69 7.29 3.85
CA SER A 215 -1.73 6.99 2.77
C SER A 215 -0.60 6.06 3.25
N ALA A 216 0.03 6.36 4.39
CA ALA A 216 1.11 5.53 4.95
C ALA A 216 0.63 4.11 5.30
N ILE A 217 -0.54 3.97 5.92
CA ILE A 217 -1.15 2.67 6.23
C ILE A 217 -1.57 1.93 4.95
N GLY A 218 -2.12 2.64 3.96
CA GLY A 218 -2.47 2.10 2.65
C GLY A 218 -1.25 1.53 1.93
N ILE A 219 -0.14 2.27 1.91
CA ILE A 219 1.16 1.81 1.38
C ILE A 219 1.63 0.57 2.13
N ARG A 220 1.51 0.52 3.46
CA ARG A 220 1.85 -0.66 4.26
C ARG A 220 1.07 -1.89 3.80
N ILE A 221 -0.26 -1.77 3.68
CA ILE A 221 -1.14 -2.85 3.24
C ILE A 221 -0.77 -3.28 1.82
N PHE A 222 -0.60 -2.32 0.91
CA PHE A 222 -0.19 -2.57 -0.47
C PHE A 222 1.13 -3.34 -0.54
N LEU A 223 2.17 -2.91 0.18
CA LEU A 223 3.49 -3.56 0.17
C LEU A 223 3.43 -4.97 0.77
N TYR A 224 2.79 -5.12 1.94
CA TYR A 224 2.89 -6.36 2.71
C TYR A 224 1.86 -7.43 2.37
N ILE A 225 0.73 -7.04 1.78
CA ILE A 225 -0.33 -7.96 1.40
C ILE A 225 -0.40 -8.04 -0.12
N GLY A 226 -0.45 -6.90 -0.82
CA GLY A 226 -0.46 -6.85 -2.28
C GLY A 226 0.84 -7.33 -2.91
N VAL A 227 1.93 -6.55 -2.79
CA VAL A 227 3.22 -6.82 -3.45
C VAL A 227 3.83 -8.12 -2.92
N ALA A 228 3.93 -8.29 -1.60
CA ALA A 228 4.46 -9.52 -1.02
C ALA A 228 3.64 -10.76 -1.41
N GLY A 229 2.30 -10.61 -1.47
CA GLY A 229 1.39 -11.66 -1.90
C GLY A 229 1.60 -12.03 -3.37
N GLY A 230 1.68 -11.04 -4.26
CA GLY A 230 1.99 -11.24 -5.68
C GLY A 230 3.34 -11.91 -5.90
N ILE A 231 4.40 -11.46 -5.21
CA ILE A 231 5.73 -12.10 -5.24
C ILE A 231 5.66 -13.54 -4.72
N SER A 232 4.85 -13.80 -3.69
CA SER A 232 4.65 -15.15 -3.18
C SER A 232 3.98 -16.07 -4.19
N ILE A 233 3.00 -15.57 -4.94
CA ILE A 233 2.33 -16.33 -6.01
C ILE A 233 3.31 -16.59 -7.15
N ALA A 234 3.99 -15.56 -7.64
CA ALA A 234 4.94 -15.68 -8.74
C ALA A 234 6.06 -16.66 -8.41
N SER A 235 6.69 -16.53 -7.23
CA SER A 235 7.77 -17.43 -6.81
C SER A 235 7.31 -18.87 -6.62
N LYS A 236 6.12 -19.12 -6.04
CA LYS A 236 5.55 -20.46 -5.95
C LYS A 236 5.24 -21.03 -7.34
N TYR A 237 4.62 -20.24 -8.21
CA TYR A 237 4.30 -20.67 -9.57
C TYR A 237 5.54 -21.07 -10.35
N MET A 238 6.61 -20.27 -10.30
CA MET A 238 7.87 -20.59 -10.98
C MET A 238 8.45 -21.94 -10.51
N VAL A 239 8.51 -22.16 -9.20
CA VAL A 239 9.05 -23.40 -8.62
C VAL A 239 8.13 -24.59 -8.89
N ASP A 240 6.83 -24.45 -8.64
CA ASP A 240 5.86 -25.53 -8.80
C ASP A 240 5.72 -25.95 -10.27
N THR A 241 5.87 -25.02 -11.22
CA THR A 241 5.88 -25.32 -12.66
C THR A 241 7.13 -26.10 -13.04
N SER A 242 8.30 -25.70 -12.52
CA SER A 242 9.53 -26.46 -12.74
C SER A 242 9.52 -27.84 -12.06
N GLU A 243 8.72 -28.03 -11.01
CA GLU A 243 8.46 -29.33 -10.37
C GLU A 243 7.28 -30.09 -11.01
N SER A 244 6.68 -29.55 -12.10
CA SER A 244 5.51 -30.09 -12.82
C SER A 244 4.26 -30.32 -11.94
N LYS A 245 4.09 -29.54 -10.87
CA LYS A 245 2.98 -29.66 -9.90
C LYS A 245 2.36 -28.30 -9.53
N PRO A 246 1.79 -27.54 -10.48
CA PRO A 246 1.23 -26.21 -10.22
C PRO A 246 0.00 -26.27 -9.31
N LYS A 247 0.04 -25.61 -8.14
CA LYS A 247 -1.07 -25.57 -7.17
C LYS A 247 -1.98 -24.35 -7.37
N LEU A 248 -2.76 -24.35 -8.45
CA LEU A 248 -3.64 -23.24 -8.83
C LEU A 248 -4.56 -22.75 -7.71
N LEU A 249 -5.15 -23.67 -6.94
CA LEU A 249 -6.06 -23.30 -5.84
C LEU A 249 -5.36 -22.47 -4.74
N SER A 250 -4.06 -22.72 -4.48
CA SER A 250 -3.30 -21.92 -3.51
C SER A 250 -3.02 -20.50 -4.01
N TYR A 251 -2.84 -20.34 -5.33
CA TYR A 251 -2.62 -19.02 -5.94
C TYR A 251 -3.89 -18.19 -5.91
N ILE A 252 -5.03 -18.79 -6.29
CA ILE A 252 -6.35 -18.15 -6.24
C ILE A 252 -6.69 -17.76 -4.81
N SER A 253 -6.49 -18.65 -3.84
CA SER A 253 -6.70 -18.36 -2.42
C SER A 253 -5.89 -17.13 -1.94
N THR A 254 -4.63 -17.00 -2.37
CA THR A 254 -3.79 -15.85 -2.02
C THR A 254 -4.30 -14.57 -2.70
N MET A 255 -4.72 -14.65 -3.97
CA MET A 255 -5.34 -13.53 -4.68
C MET A 255 -6.64 -13.06 -4.02
N GLU A 256 -7.48 -13.98 -3.57
CA GLU A 256 -8.73 -13.68 -2.87
C GLU A 256 -8.50 -12.97 -1.55
N GLN A 257 -7.46 -13.37 -0.80
CA GLN A 257 -7.07 -12.66 0.41
C GLN A 257 -6.59 -11.24 0.10
N ILE A 258 -5.81 -11.04 -0.98
CA ILE A 258 -5.37 -9.70 -1.41
C ILE A 258 -6.57 -8.83 -1.77
N LEU A 259 -7.49 -9.34 -2.59
CA LEU A 259 -8.72 -8.64 -2.99
C LEU A 259 -9.60 -8.32 -1.78
N GLY A 260 -9.82 -9.28 -0.87
CA GLY A 260 -10.60 -9.09 0.34
C GLY A 260 -10.04 -7.99 1.24
N VAL A 261 -8.72 -8.01 1.50
CA VAL A 261 -8.08 -6.94 2.29
C VAL A 261 -8.18 -5.59 1.58
N THR A 262 -8.03 -5.55 0.27
CA THR A 262 -8.12 -4.32 -0.52
C THR A 262 -9.53 -3.72 -0.40
N LEU A 263 -10.57 -4.53 -0.51
CA LEU A 263 -11.96 -4.09 -0.34
C LEU A 263 -12.26 -3.62 1.09
N LEU A 264 -11.74 -4.32 2.10
CA LEU A 264 -11.88 -3.88 3.50
C LEU A 264 -11.15 -2.57 3.77
N TRP A 265 -9.98 -2.37 3.15
CA TRP A 265 -9.27 -1.10 3.21
C TRP A 265 -10.06 0.02 2.51
N THR A 266 -10.61 -0.23 1.33
CA THR A 266 -11.49 0.71 0.63
C THR A 266 -12.71 1.07 1.49
N CYS A 267 -13.38 0.07 2.07
CA CYS A 267 -14.48 0.27 3.00
C CYS A 267 -14.08 1.16 4.18
N PHE A 268 -12.90 0.94 4.77
CA PHE A 268 -12.40 1.78 5.86
C PHE A 268 -12.16 3.23 5.42
N THR A 269 -11.60 3.44 4.23
CA THR A 269 -11.35 4.80 3.70
C THR A 269 -12.62 5.57 3.35
N MET A 270 -13.74 4.89 3.07
CA MET A 270 -15.02 5.55 2.78
C MET A 270 -15.55 6.42 3.93
N PHE A 271 -15.17 6.13 5.18
CA PHE A 271 -15.50 6.95 6.34
C PHE A 271 -14.84 8.34 6.31
N PHE A 272 -13.77 8.51 5.54
CA PHE A 272 -13.00 9.75 5.44
C PHE A 272 -13.16 10.43 4.07
N SER A 273 -14.15 10.00 3.28
CA SER A 273 -14.48 10.63 2.01
C SER A 273 -14.99 12.06 2.24
N PHE A 274 -14.66 12.97 1.33
CA PHE A 274 -15.19 14.34 1.34
C PHE A 274 -16.70 14.41 1.01
N ASN A 275 -17.27 13.34 0.44
CA ASN A 275 -18.67 13.24 0.04
C ASN A 275 -19.40 12.12 0.81
N ILE A 276 -19.70 12.35 2.08
CA ILE A 276 -20.58 11.45 2.86
C ILE A 276 -22.03 11.90 2.67
N ASN A 277 -22.86 11.00 2.16
CA ASN A 277 -24.27 11.24 1.91
C ASN A 277 -25.13 10.06 2.41
N TYR A 278 -26.44 10.19 2.20
CA TYR A 278 -27.46 9.22 2.58
C TYR A 278 -27.29 7.81 1.97
N ASN A 279 -26.50 7.66 0.89
CA ASN A 279 -26.15 6.37 0.28
C ASN A 279 -24.86 5.77 0.79
N THR A 280 -23.99 6.57 1.41
CA THR A 280 -22.65 6.12 1.85
C THR A 280 -22.75 4.91 2.79
N LYS A 281 -23.79 4.82 3.64
CA LYS A 281 -24.04 3.63 4.47
C LYS A 281 -24.18 2.33 3.69
N TYR A 282 -24.89 2.36 2.56
CA TYR A 282 -25.05 1.17 1.71
C TYR A 282 -23.76 0.84 0.99
N ALA A 283 -22.96 1.85 0.60
CA ALA A 283 -21.65 1.64 -0.03
C ALA A 283 -20.68 0.94 0.93
N ILE A 284 -20.62 1.44 2.18
CA ILE A 284 -19.80 0.87 3.24
C ILE A 284 -20.24 -0.56 3.53
N LEU A 285 -21.55 -0.80 3.72
CA LEU A 285 -22.06 -2.16 3.99
C LEU A 285 -21.80 -3.13 2.83
N GLY A 286 -22.06 -2.73 1.59
CA GLY A 286 -21.84 -3.58 0.42
C GLY A 286 -20.38 -3.95 0.22
N THR A 287 -19.48 -2.96 0.33
CA THR A 287 -18.03 -3.20 0.23
C THR A 287 -17.47 -4.03 1.38
N LEU A 288 -17.96 -3.81 2.62
CA LEU A 288 -17.61 -4.60 3.79
C LEU A 288 -18.00 -6.07 3.61
N ILE A 289 -19.25 -6.33 3.22
CA ILE A 289 -19.76 -7.69 2.98
C ILE A 289 -18.95 -8.37 1.87
N MET A 290 -18.72 -7.67 0.76
CA MET A 290 -17.92 -8.22 -0.34
C MET A 290 -16.49 -8.55 0.10
N GLY A 291 -15.83 -7.65 0.83
CA GLY A 291 -14.50 -7.89 1.39
C GLY A 291 -14.47 -9.11 2.33
N ALA A 292 -15.46 -9.23 3.21
CA ALA A 292 -15.59 -10.36 4.14
C ALA A 292 -15.74 -11.71 3.41
N PHE A 293 -16.56 -11.77 2.34
CA PHE A 293 -16.68 -12.97 1.52
C PHE A 293 -15.35 -13.38 0.87
N PHE A 294 -14.61 -12.44 0.29
CA PHE A 294 -13.30 -12.73 -0.30
C PHE A 294 -12.28 -13.24 0.72
N ILE A 295 -12.27 -12.68 1.95
CA ILE A 295 -11.43 -13.19 3.03
C ILE A 295 -11.85 -14.62 3.42
N ALA A 296 -13.15 -14.87 3.58
CA ALA A 296 -13.67 -16.18 3.94
C ALA A 296 -13.31 -17.24 2.89
N TYR A 297 -13.55 -16.93 1.62
CA TYR A 297 -13.15 -17.74 0.48
C TYR A 297 -11.65 -18.03 0.45
N GLY A 298 -10.84 -16.98 0.54
CA GLY A 298 -9.38 -17.10 0.55
C GLY A 298 -8.88 -17.96 1.70
N PHE A 299 -9.50 -17.92 2.88
CA PHE A 299 -9.12 -18.74 4.02
C PHE A 299 -9.55 -20.21 3.88
N LEU A 300 -10.78 -20.46 3.43
CA LEU A 300 -11.31 -21.80 3.19
C LEU A 300 -10.50 -22.53 2.10
N ASP A 301 -10.19 -21.83 1.01
CA ASP A 301 -9.41 -22.39 -0.09
C ASP A 301 -7.96 -22.64 0.30
N ASN A 302 -7.37 -21.79 1.17
CA ASN A 302 -6.03 -22.04 1.68
C ASN A 302 -5.97 -23.37 2.43
N ARG A 303 -7.02 -23.70 3.21
CA ARG A 303 -7.11 -25.00 3.90
C ARG A 303 -7.28 -26.17 2.92
N ARG A 304 -8.15 -26.03 1.92
CA ARG A 304 -8.44 -27.07 0.91
C ARG A 304 -7.29 -27.30 -0.06
N SER A 305 -6.52 -26.26 -0.39
CA SER A 305 -5.37 -26.31 -1.32
C SER A 305 -4.22 -27.20 -0.87
N LYS A 306 -4.23 -27.66 0.40
CA LYS A 306 -3.31 -28.68 0.89
C LYS A 306 -3.53 -30.05 0.24
N ILE A 307 -4.76 -30.32 -0.21
CA ILE A 307 -5.22 -31.60 -0.76
C ILE A 307 -5.60 -31.44 -2.24
N ILE A 308 -6.22 -30.31 -2.60
CA ILE A 308 -6.76 -30.06 -3.94
C ILE A 308 -5.85 -29.12 -4.74
N VAL A 309 -5.51 -29.50 -5.97
CA VAL A 309 -4.58 -28.76 -6.84
C VAL A 309 -5.29 -27.71 -7.71
N THR A 310 -6.41 -28.09 -8.33
CA THR A 310 -7.19 -27.24 -9.25
C THR A 310 -8.57 -26.93 -8.66
N PRO A 311 -9.07 -25.69 -8.77
CA PRO A 311 -10.44 -25.36 -8.38
C PRO A 311 -11.46 -26.10 -9.26
N ASP A 312 -12.61 -26.45 -8.69
CA ASP A 312 -13.75 -26.95 -9.46
C ASP A 312 -14.49 -25.80 -10.15
N ARG A 313 -15.09 -26.05 -11.32
CA ARG A 313 -15.83 -25.02 -12.09
C ARG A 313 -16.94 -24.39 -11.25
N LYS A 314 -17.65 -25.21 -10.46
CA LYS A 314 -18.71 -24.75 -9.57
C LYS A 314 -18.21 -23.71 -8.56
N GLN A 315 -17.01 -23.88 -8.02
CA GLN A 315 -16.42 -22.94 -7.06
C GLN A 315 -16.13 -21.57 -7.70
N ILE A 316 -15.66 -21.56 -8.94
CA ILE A 316 -15.41 -20.32 -9.68
C ILE A 316 -16.75 -19.59 -9.94
N TYR A 317 -17.77 -20.32 -10.40
CA TYR A 317 -19.09 -19.72 -10.65
C TYR A 317 -19.74 -19.17 -9.39
N THR A 318 -19.63 -19.86 -8.24
CA THR A 318 -20.17 -19.34 -6.98
C THR A 318 -19.56 -18.00 -6.58
N ARG A 319 -18.25 -17.80 -6.84
CA ARG A 319 -17.55 -16.54 -6.52
C ARG A 319 -18.04 -15.39 -7.39
N LEU A 320 -18.08 -15.61 -8.70
CA LEU A 320 -18.59 -14.62 -9.65
C LEU A 320 -20.05 -14.26 -9.34
N PHE A 321 -20.87 -15.26 -9.02
CA PHE A 321 -22.25 -15.05 -8.62
C PHE A 321 -22.35 -14.23 -7.31
N THR A 322 -21.53 -14.51 -6.29
CA THR A 322 -21.56 -13.69 -5.06
C THR A 322 -21.20 -12.23 -5.30
N ILE A 323 -20.20 -11.95 -6.14
CA ILE A 323 -19.83 -10.57 -6.50
C ILE A 323 -21.00 -9.88 -7.19
N LEU A 324 -21.59 -10.56 -8.17
CA LEU A 324 -22.73 -10.06 -8.93
C LEU A 324 -23.91 -9.74 -8.01
N VAL A 325 -24.31 -10.67 -7.14
CA VAL A 325 -25.44 -10.51 -6.22
C VAL A 325 -25.22 -9.35 -5.26
N ILE A 326 -24.05 -9.26 -4.61
CA ILE A 326 -23.77 -8.17 -3.65
C ILE A 326 -23.80 -6.82 -4.36
N THR A 327 -23.21 -6.74 -5.56
CA THR A 327 -23.19 -5.51 -6.35
C THR A 327 -24.59 -5.08 -6.76
N ILE A 328 -25.41 -6.01 -7.26
CA ILE A 328 -26.80 -5.73 -7.65
C ILE A 328 -27.61 -5.29 -6.43
N VAL A 329 -27.58 -6.04 -5.33
CA VAL A 329 -28.36 -5.71 -4.11
C VAL A 329 -27.95 -4.33 -3.57
N THR A 330 -26.65 -4.06 -3.47
CA THR A 330 -26.14 -2.78 -2.97
C THR A 330 -26.56 -1.63 -3.90
N GLY A 331 -26.39 -1.81 -5.22
CA GLY A 331 -26.77 -0.82 -6.22
C GLY A 331 -28.28 -0.54 -6.24
N SER A 332 -29.11 -1.59 -6.12
CA SER A 332 -30.57 -1.47 -6.02
C SER A 332 -30.99 -0.71 -4.76
N LEU A 333 -30.39 -0.99 -3.61
CA LEU A 333 -30.68 -0.24 -2.37
C LEU A 333 -30.33 1.24 -2.51
N MET A 334 -29.18 1.57 -3.11
CA MET A 334 -28.81 2.97 -3.38
C MET A 334 -29.77 3.63 -4.36
N ALA A 335 -30.19 2.93 -5.42
CA ALA A 335 -31.12 3.45 -6.40
C ALA A 335 -32.50 3.74 -5.78
N ILE A 336 -33.03 2.82 -4.98
CA ILE A 336 -34.28 3.01 -4.24
C ILE A 336 -34.16 4.20 -3.29
N ASN A 337 -33.04 4.29 -2.56
CA ASN A 337 -32.81 5.38 -1.63
C ASN A 337 -32.68 6.74 -2.33
N ASN A 338 -32.07 6.79 -3.52
CA ASN A 338 -32.09 7.96 -4.40
C ASN A 338 -33.51 8.35 -4.81
N THR A 339 -34.33 7.39 -5.24
CA THR A 339 -35.72 7.67 -5.63
C THR A 339 -36.54 8.19 -4.45
N ILE A 340 -36.34 7.65 -3.24
CA ILE A 340 -37.00 8.16 -2.02
C ILE A 340 -36.54 9.58 -1.71
N ALA A 341 -35.23 9.85 -1.81
CA ALA A 341 -34.68 11.19 -1.57
C ALA A 341 -35.20 12.22 -2.57
N ASP A 342 -35.31 11.85 -3.85
CA ASP A 342 -35.84 12.70 -4.92
C ASP A 342 -37.35 12.97 -4.73
N ALA A 343 -38.13 11.92 -4.43
CA ALA A 343 -39.57 12.03 -4.17
C ALA A 343 -39.89 12.87 -2.93
N LYS A 344 -39.03 12.84 -1.90
CA LYS A 344 -39.17 13.68 -0.71
C LYS A 344 -38.75 15.13 -0.91
N LYS A 345 -38.16 15.47 -2.07
CA LYS A 345 -37.59 16.78 -2.43
C LYS A 345 -36.69 17.37 -1.33
N ILE A 346 -35.40 17.49 -1.67
CA ILE A 346 -34.49 18.55 -1.21
C ILE A 346 -33.78 18.34 0.16
N GLU A 347 -34.38 17.70 1.16
CA GLU A 347 -33.73 17.59 2.50
C GLU A 347 -32.71 16.44 2.63
N TRP A 348 -32.73 15.46 1.72
CA TRP A 348 -31.95 14.22 1.84
C TRP A 348 -30.71 14.16 0.95
N GLY A 349 -30.47 15.14 0.07
CA GLY A 349 -29.31 15.17 -0.84
C GLY A 349 -27.94 15.20 -0.13
N GLY A 350 -27.93 15.45 1.17
CA GLY A 350 -26.75 15.64 2.00
C GLY A 350 -26.63 17.09 2.48
N PRO A 351 -25.83 17.34 3.52
CA PRO A 351 -25.74 18.66 4.17
C PRO A 351 -25.30 19.77 3.21
N TYR A 352 -24.46 19.46 2.21
CA TYR A 352 -24.01 20.43 1.21
C TYR A 352 -25.15 20.94 0.30
N ILE A 353 -26.01 20.06 -0.19
CA ILE A 353 -27.13 20.43 -1.07
C ILE A 353 -28.19 21.20 -0.28
N ALA A 354 -28.45 20.80 0.97
CA ALA A 354 -29.35 21.53 1.85
C ALA A 354 -28.85 22.95 2.16
N GLN A 355 -27.54 23.12 2.39
CA GLN A 355 -26.92 24.42 2.62
C GLN A 355 -26.93 25.30 1.36
N GLU A 356 -26.57 24.76 0.20
CA GLU A 356 -26.59 25.50 -1.07
C GLU A 356 -28.01 25.98 -1.41
N ILE A 357 -29.02 25.15 -1.17
CA ILE A 357 -30.41 25.51 -1.41
C ILE A 357 -30.91 26.52 -0.38
N ALA A 358 -30.53 26.40 0.90
CA ALA A 358 -30.87 27.40 1.91
C ALA A 358 -30.27 28.77 1.56
N VAL A 359 -29.02 28.81 1.13
CA VAL A 359 -28.35 30.04 0.67
C VAL A 359 -29.03 30.60 -0.57
N ASN A 360 -29.31 29.76 -1.58
CA ASN A 360 -30.00 30.19 -2.80
C ASN A 360 -31.43 30.68 -2.51
N ARG A 361 -32.15 30.06 -1.58
CA ARG A 361 -33.51 30.44 -1.17
C ARG A 361 -33.53 31.78 -0.43
N TYR A 362 -32.53 32.00 0.43
CA TYR A 362 -32.31 33.27 1.11
C TYR A 362 -31.94 34.38 0.14
N ILE A 363 -30.97 34.15 -0.78
CA ILE A 363 -30.55 35.14 -1.80
C ILE A 363 -31.69 35.48 -2.76
N ALA A 364 -32.46 34.48 -3.17
CA ALA A 364 -33.60 34.68 -4.07
C ALA A 364 -34.85 35.24 -3.36
N GLU A 365 -34.76 35.56 -2.06
CA GLU A 365 -35.85 36.05 -1.22
C GLU A 365 -37.14 35.22 -1.34
N LEU A 366 -37.01 33.92 -1.62
CA LEU A 366 -38.14 33.03 -1.88
C LEU A 366 -39.05 32.90 -0.64
N ASP A 367 -38.52 33.19 0.54
CA ASP A 367 -39.27 33.23 1.80
C ASP A 367 -40.17 34.48 1.93
N LYS A 368 -40.02 35.46 1.03
CA LYS A 368 -40.88 36.67 0.95
C LYS A 368 -41.94 36.56 -0.15
N VAL A 369 -41.96 35.47 -0.93
CA VAL A 369 -42.93 35.29 -2.02
C VAL A 369 -44.28 34.91 -1.41
N GLN A 370 -45.25 35.82 -1.51
CA GLN A 370 -46.63 35.57 -1.08
C GLN A 370 -47.37 34.77 -2.15
N THR A 371 -47.82 33.57 -1.80
CA THR A 371 -48.70 32.76 -2.66
C THR A 371 -50.13 33.28 -2.54
N VAL A 372 -50.63 33.92 -3.60
CA VAL A 372 -52.04 34.31 -3.70
C VAL A 372 -52.81 33.13 -4.28
N ASN A 373 -53.62 32.46 -3.46
CA ASN A 373 -54.53 31.43 -3.94
C ASN A 373 -55.77 32.12 -4.51
N TYR A 374 -55.98 32.02 -5.83
CA TYR A 374 -57.25 32.39 -6.43
C TYR A 374 -58.25 31.25 -6.20
N SER A 375 -59.35 31.54 -5.50
CA SER A 375 -60.53 30.67 -5.51
C SER A 375 -61.18 30.76 -6.89
N LEU A 376 -61.17 29.65 -7.64
CA LEU A 376 -61.94 29.49 -8.88
C LEU A 376 -63.44 29.48 -8.59
#